data_AF-A0A7K0WNX6-F1
#
_entry.id   AF-A0A7K0WNX6-F1
#
_cell.length_a   1.000
_cell.length_b   1.000
_cell.length_c   1.000
_cell.angle_alpha   90.00
_cell.angle_beta   90.00
_cell.angle_gamma   90.00
#
_symmetry.space_group_name_H-M   'P 1'
#
loop_
_entity.id
_entity.type
_entity.pdbx_description
1 polymer ?
#
loop_
_entity_poly.entity_id
_entity_poly.type
_entity_poly.pdbx_seq_one_letter_code
_entity_poly.pdbx_strand_id
1 'polypeptide(L)'
;MMEFSEEEAQQVLRLAPSVPSNLSLFSSNTLFGQPGIYPEGPPMHPAVGPTLDEHQGAALLRELLEPETAEEMVEFFTNSELLDRVPDPSLRAALLLLGGGPAEAVLRAFLNNQTAVKRLGIGLPNGEGRVIGSEIDEADPSRRVLNLRYKSEHPAAIAPSLAHALCHHEGLASNAEEATLHGLLSAAHIWLLAHNASLATMTTELFRRQASLSITLLNARSAGSWLASIRCPNGPGTIPGGNPALQCPDLWSIPFTATPDEDCDLSIPLPVQQALSCLAAETAGAVPDRYCDQLGEWFTQNLGQGRFFGAVPRAQAGQALGLLNRGDTPPSTTTQG
;
A
#
# COMPACT_ATOMS: atom_id res chain seq x y z
N MET A 1 -14.50 3.55 -17.43
CA MET A 1 -14.37 2.10 -17.17
C MET A 1 -15.71 1.65 -16.60
N MET A 2 -16.29 0.52 -17.02
CA MET A 2 -17.53 0.04 -16.40
C MET A 2 -17.19 -0.39 -14.98
N GLU A 3 -17.94 0.04 -13.96
CA GLU A 3 -17.71 -0.38 -12.58
C GLU A 3 -18.13 -1.84 -12.38
N PHE A 4 -17.58 -2.51 -11.36
CA PHE A 4 -18.03 -3.84 -10.96
C PHE A 4 -19.28 -3.70 -10.11
N SER A 5 -20.27 -4.58 -10.28
CA SER A 5 -21.25 -4.77 -9.22
C SER A 5 -20.61 -5.51 -8.04
N GLU A 6 -21.21 -5.41 -6.84
CA GLU A 6 -20.73 -6.15 -5.67
C GLU A 6 -20.72 -7.68 -5.92
N GLU A 7 -21.78 -8.20 -6.54
CA GLU A 7 -21.88 -9.64 -6.85
C GLU A 7 -20.84 -10.09 -7.88
N GLU A 8 -20.63 -9.31 -8.94
CA GLU A 8 -19.60 -9.58 -9.96
C GLU A 8 -18.20 -9.56 -9.33
N ALA A 9 -17.90 -8.53 -8.53
CA ALA A 9 -16.63 -8.40 -7.82
C ALA A 9 -16.35 -9.59 -6.90
N GLN A 10 -17.35 -10.02 -6.12
CA GLN A 10 -17.22 -11.20 -5.27
C GLN A 10 -17.00 -12.46 -6.11
N GLN A 11 -17.74 -12.64 -7.20
CA GLN A 11 -17.62 -13.81 -8.07
C GLN A 11 -16.22 -13.93 -8.68
N VAL A 12 -15.66 -12.85 -9.24
CA VAL A 12 -14.32 -12.88 -9.84
C VAL A 12 -13.22 -13.10 -8.79
N LEU A 13 -13.38 -12.55 -7.58
CA LEU A 13 -12.41 -12.73 -6.50
C LEU A 13 -12.42 -14.15 -5.90
N ARG A 14 -13.50 -14.92 -6.05
CA ARG A 14 -13.54 -16.35 -5.66
C ARG A 14 -12.73 -17.24 -6.60
N LEU A 15 -12.44 -16.79 -7.82
CA LEU A 15 -11.64 -17.56 -8.77
C LEU A 15 -10.22 -17.78 -8.22
N ALA A 16 -9.54 -18.80 -8.73
CA ALA A 16 -8.13 -19.00 -8.41
C ALA A 16 -7.30 -17.77 -8.83
N PRO A 17 -6.29 -17.36 -8.05
CA PRO A 17 -5.35 -16.33 -8.48
C PRO A 17 -4.76 -16.66 -9.86
N SER A 18 -4.82 -15.68 -10.76
CA SER A 18 -4.25 -15.82 -12.10
C SER A 18 -2.85 -15.22 -12.16
N VAL A 19 -1.99 -15.80 -12.99
CA VAL A 19 -0.69 -15.19 -13.32
C VAL A 19 -0.96 -13.83 -13.96
N PRO A 20 -0.26 -12.75 -13.57
CA PRO A 20 -0.53 -11.45 -14.14
C PRO A 20 -0.34 -11.44 -15.66
N SER A 21 -1.28 -10.83 -16.38
CA SER A 21 -1.19 -10.71 -17.84
C SER A 21 -0.06 -9.78 -18.31
N ASN A 22 0.45 -8.92 -17.43
CA ASN A 22 1.56 -8.01 -17.70
C ASN A 22 2.58 -7.99 -16.55
N LEU A 23 3.67 -8.74 -16.72
CA LEU A 23 4.75 -8.84 -15.73
C LEU A 23 5.57 -7.54 -15.59
N SER A 24 5.47 -6.60 -16.54
CA SER A 24 6.14 -5.29 -16.43
C SER A 24 5.57 -4.39 -15.34
N LEU A 25 4.45 -4.77 -14.73
CA LEU A 25 3.86 -4.08 -13.58
C LEU A 25 4.41 -4.55 -12.23
N PHE A 26 5.24 -5.60 -12.21
CA PHE A 26 5.70 -6.21 -10.96
C PHE A 26 7.23 -6.32 -10.91
N SER A 27 7.79 -6.59 -9.73
CA SER A 27 9.23 -6.60 -9.57
C SER A 27 9.90 -7.76 -10.31
N SER A 28 11.00 -7.47 -11.02
CA SER A 28 11.71 -8.44 -11.87
C SER A 28 13.22 -8.51 -11.63
N ASN A 29 13.84 -7.41 -11.25
CA ASN A 29 15.27 -7.38 -11.04
C ASN A 29 15.62 -7.74 -9.61
N THR A 30 16.88 -8.13 -9.44
CA THR A 30 17.49 -8.23 -8.13
C THR A 30 17.72 -6.82 -7.60
N LEU A 31 16.77 -6.31 -6.81
CA LEU A 31 17.00 -5.11 -6.01
C LEU A 31 17.59 -5.56 -4.68
N PHE A 32 18.84 -5.14 -4.42
CA PHE A 32 19.49 -5.32 -3.12
C PHE A 32 19.69 -6.79 -2.73
N GLY A 33 20.10 -7.62 -3.69
CA GLY A 33 20.51 -9.01 -3.44
C GLY A 33 19.39 -10.06 -3.42
N GLN A 34 18.11 -9.69 -3.51
CA GLN A 34 16.99 -10.64 -3.61
C GLN A 34 16.36 -10.62 -5.00
N PRO A 35 16.05 -11.78 -5.62
CA PRO A 35 15.37 -11.80 -6.91
C PRO A 35 14.00 -11.11 -6.84
N GLY A 36 13.52 -10.52 -7.94
CA GLY A 36 12.15 -10.00 -8.02
C GLY A 36 11.11 -11.12 -7.98
N ILE A 37 9.84 -10.76 -7.75
CA ILE A 37 8.75 -11.75 -7.71
C ILE A 37 8.45 -12.38 -9.09
N TYR A 38 8.76 -11.69 -10.20
CA TYR A 38 8.67 -12.18 -11.58
C TYR A 38 9.98 -11.90 -12.34
N PRO A 39 11.02 -12.73 -12.16
CA PRO A 39 12.37 -12.47 -12.69
C PRO A 39 12.46 -12.37 -14.22
N GLU A 40 11.48 -12.91 -14.93
CA GLU A 40 11.32 -12.84 -16.38
C GLU A 40 10.78 -11.49 -16.89
N GLY A 41 10.32 -10.61 -15.98
CA GLY A 41 9.89 -9.25 -16.34
C GLY A 41 11.04 -8.36 -16.84
N PRO A 42 10.74 -7.25 -17.52
CA PRO A 42 11.76 -6.32 -18.01
C PRO A 42 12.45 -5.59 -16.85
N PRO A 43 13.73 -5.16 -17.00
CA PRO A 43 14.44 -4.40 -15.98
C PRO A 43 13.65 -3.23 -15.41
N MET A 44 13.86 -2.94 -14.13
CA MET A 44 13.20 -1.83 -13.43
C MET A 44 14.09 -0.59 -13.44
N HIS A 45 13.47 0.55 -13.71
CA HIS A 45 14.11 1.85 -13.69
C HIS A 45 13.26 2.84 -12.90
N PRO A 46 13.86 3.66 -12.02
CA PRO A 46 13.13 4.74 -11.37
C PRO A 46 12.66 5.74 -12.42
N ALA A 47 11.62 6.50 -12.08
CA ALA A 47 11.20 7.62 -12.90
C ALA A 47 12.36 8.61 -13.13
N VAL A 48 12.37 9.23 -14.29
CA VAL A 48 13.29 10.31 -14.66
C VAL A 48 12.51 11.57 -14.97
N GLY A 49 13.11 12.73 -14.73
CA GLY A 49 12.48 14.03 -15.01
C GLY A 49 12.52 14.97 -13.80
N PRO A 50 11.95 16.17 -13.95
CA PRO A 50 11.83 17.11 -12.85
C PRO A 50 10.85 16.60 -11.78
N THR A 51 11.01 17.09 -10.55
CA THR A 51 9.95 17.02 -9.53
C THR A 51 8.79 17.93 -9.96
N LEU A 52 7.62 17.74 -9.35
CA LEU A 52 6.48 18.63 -9.58
C LEU A 52 6.78 20.01 -9.00
N ASP A 53 6.24 21.04 -9.64
CA ASP A 53 6.08 22.35 -9.03
C ASP A 53 4.79 22.44 -8.20
N GLU A 54 4.57 23.58 -7.55
CA GLU A 54 3.40 23.81 -6.69
C GLU A 54 2.07 23.72 -7.45
N HIS A 55 2.03 24.21 -8.69
CA HIS A 55 0.81 24.18 -9.49
C HIS A 55 0.48 22.76 -9.92
N GLN A 56 1.49 22.01 -10.36
CA GLN A 56 1.36 20.60 -10.75
C GLN A 56 0.96 19.72 -9.58
N GLY A 57 1.53 19.94 -8.39
CA GLY A 57 1.16 19.21 -7.17
C GLY A 57 -0.31 19.40 -6.80
N ALA A 58 -0.80 20.65 -6.79
CA ALA A 58 -2.21 20.94 -6.50
C ALA A 58 -3.16 20.41 -7.58
N ALA A 59 -2.78 20.47 -8.87
CA ALA A 59 -3.57 19.93 -9.96
C ALA A 59 -3.71 18.40 -9.85
N LEU A 60 -2.64 17.71 -9.49
CA LEU A 60 -2.63 16.26 -9.30
C LEU A 60 -3.53 15.82 -8.15
N LEU A 61 -3.59 16.57 -7.04
CA LEU A 61 -4.54 16.27 -5.95
C LEU A 61 -5.99 16.34 -6.43
N ARG A 62 -6.34 17.34 -7.26
CA ARG A 62 -7.67 17.45 -7.87
C ARG A 62 -7.98 16.39 -8.90
N GLU A 63 -6.95 15.87 -9.57
CA GLU A 63 -7.12 14.80 -10.55
C GLU A 63 -7.44 13.46 -9.88
N LEU A 64 -6.79 13.15 -8.76
CA LEU A 64 -6.78 11.80 -8.20
C LEU A 64 -7.69 11.59 -7.00
N LEU A 65 -8.16 12.66 -6.36
CA LEU A 65 -9.03 12.62 -5.19
C LEU A 65 -10.46 13.03 -5.53
N GLU A 66 -11.41 12.55 -4.72
CA GLU A 66 -12.80 13.00 -4.79
C GLU A 66 -12.90 14.52 -4.54
N PRO A 67 -13.82 15.24 -5.21
CA PRO A 67 -13.81 16.71 -5.23
C PRO A 67 -13.75 17.38 -3.85
N GLU A 68 -14.54 16.88 -2.88
CA GLU A 68 -14.56 17.46 -1.52
C GLU A 68 -13.23 17.24 -0.78
N THR A 69 -12.66 16.03 -0.90
CA THR A 69 -11.35 15.70 -0.32
C THR A 69 -10.23 16.45 -1.02
N ALA A 70 -10.31 16.60 -2.34
CA ALA A 70 -9.32 17.29 -3.14
C ALA A 70 -9.16 18.75 -2.71
N GLU A 71 -10.26 19.49 -2.55
CA GLU A 71 -10.17 20.89 -2.15
C GLU A 71 -9.59 21.04 -0.74
N GLU A 72 -10.00 20.20 0.21
CA GLU A 72 -9.39 20.18 1.55
C GLU A 72 -7.88 19.89 1.48
N MET A 73 -7.47 18.89 0.70
CA MET A 73 -6.05 18.54 0.56
C MET A 73 -5.26 19.65 -0.14
N VAL A 74 -5.84 20.38 -1.09
CA VAL A 74 -5.19 21.53 -1.73
C VAL A 74 -5.03 22.70 -0.74
N GLU A 75 -5.99 22.92 0.15
CA GLU A 75 -5.83 23.90 1.24
C GLU A 75 -4.63 23.53 2.13
N PHE A 76 -4.53 22.27 2.56
CA PHE A 76 -3.36 21.79 3.30
C PHE A 76 -2.05 21.89 2.50
N PHE A 77 -2.09 21.61 1.19
CA PHE A 77 -0.91 21.68 0.33
C PHE A 77 -0.25 23.06 0.36
N THR A 78 -1.04 24.12 0.42
CA THR A 78 -0.56 25.52 0.47
C THR A 78 -0.33 26.06 1.88
N ASN A 79 -0.60 25.26 2.92
CA ASN A 79 -0.41 25.65 4.31
C ASN A 79 1.08 25.88 4.65
N SER A 80 1.39 27.00 5.30
CA SER A 80 2.78 27.39 5.64
C SER A 80 3.47 26.44 6.61
N GLU A 81 2.76 25.87 7.59
CA GLU A 81 3.34 24.91 8.53
C GLU A 81 3.69 23.59 7.81
N LEU A 82 2.84 23.15 6.87
CA LEU A 82 3.14 21.96 6.08
C LEU A 82 4.28 22.21 5.09
N LEU A 83 4.34 23.38 4.46
CA LEU A 83 5.47 23.83 3.63
C LEU A 83 6.81 23.69 4.37
N ASP A 84 6.87 24.12 5.62
CA ASP A 84 8.10 24.05 6.42
C ASP A 84 8.50 22.61 6.77
N ARG A 85 7.51 21.74 6.96
CA ARG A 85 7.72 20.33 7.35
C ARG A 85 7.97 19.40 6.17
N VAL A 86 7.41 19.72 5.00
CA VAL A 86 7.52 18.95 3.75
C VAL A 86 7.71 19.93 2.57
N PRO A 87 8.93 20.47 2.38
CA PRO A 87 9.15 21.54 1.41
C PRO A 87 9.05 21.10 -0.06
N ASP A 88 9.26 19.80 -0.33
CA ASP A 88 9.21 19.27 -1.70
C ASP A 88 7.76 19.09 -2.17
N PRO A 89 7.34 19.74 -3.28
CA PRO A 89 5.95 19.67 -3.74
C PRO A 89 5.49 18.27 -4.13
N SER A 90 6.35 17.45 -4.75
CA SER A 90 6.01 16.05 -5.09
C SER A 90 5.74 15.23 -3.84
N LEU A 91 6.62 15.33 -2.83
CA LEU A 91 6.51 14.58 -1.59
C LEU A 91 5.29 15.01 -0.76
N ARG A 92 5.00 16.32 -0.74
CA ARG A 92 3.82 16.84 -0.07
C ARG A 92 2.52 16.44 -0.78
N ALA A 93 2.48 16.46 -2.10
CA ALA A 93 1.35 15.92 -2.85
C ALA A 93 1.17 14.43 -2.55
N ALA A 94 2.25 13.64 -2.49
CA ALA A 94 2.20 12.23 -2.14
C ALA A 94 1.64 11.99 -0.73
N LEU A 95 2.04 12.82 0.24
CA LEU A 95 1.51 12.77 1.60
C LEU A 95 0.00 13.02 1.62
N LEU A 96 -0.46 14.06 0.90
CA LEU A 96 -1.87 14.48 0.91
C LEU A 96 -2.78 13.56 0.08
N LEU A 97 -2.22 12.77 -0.86
CA LEU A 97 -2.95 11.69 -1.53
C LEU A 97 -3.44 10.58 -0.57
N LEU A 98 -3.00 10.56 0.68
CA LEU A 98 -3.54 9.65 1.70
C LEU A 98 -4.93 10.09 2.21
N GLY A 99 -5.36 11.32 1.92
CA GLY A 99 -6.66 11.86 2.32
C GLY A 99 -7.83 11.12 1.66
N GLY A 100 -8.91 10.87 2.41
CA GLY A 100 -10.09 10.15 1.93
C GLY A 100 -9.88 8.65 1.73
N GLY A 101 -8.67 8.13 1.95
CA GLY A 101 -8.30 6.73 1.77
C GLY A 101 -8.05 5.98 3.10
N PRO A 102 -7.59 4.72 3.01
CA PRO A 102 -7.40 3.86 4.19
C PRO A 102 -6.32 4.34 5.17
N ALA A 103 -5.41 5.21 4.72
CA ALA A 103 -4.33 5.77 5.54
C ALA A 103 -4.59 7.21 5.99
N GLU A 104 -5.82 7.72 5.86
CA GLU A 104 -6.15 9.10 6.25
C GLU A 104 -5.83 9.37 7.73
N ALA A 105 -6.12 8.43 8.63
CA ALA A 105 -5.80 8.61 10.06
C ALA A 105 -4.31 8.87 10.32
N VAL A 106 -3.43 8.23 9.54
CA VAL A 106 -1.97 8.45 9.60
C VAL A 106 -1.61 9.85 9.09
N LEU A 107 -2.21 10.28 7.98
CA LEU A 107 -2.06 11.64 7.47
C LEU A 107 -2.49 12.67 8.52
N ARG A 108 -3.69 12.52 9.10
CA ARG A 108 -4.22 13.44 10.12
C ARG A 108 -3.32 13.49 11.35
N ALA A 109 -2.80 12.34 11.80
CA ALA A 109 -1.85 12.30 12.90
C ALA A 109 -0.55 13.04 12.55
N PHE A 110 -0.02 12.90 11.33
CA PHE A 110 1.13 13.69 10.90
C PHE A 110 0.80 15.18 10.89
N LEU A 111 -0.29 15.61 10.24
CA LEU A 111 -0.69 17.01 10.19
C LEU A 111 -0.83 17.61 11.60
N ASN A 112 -1.38 16.86 12.55
CA ASN A 112 -1.56 17.26 13.95
C ASN A 112 -0.32 17.07 14.85
N ASN A 113 0.85 16.78 14.30
CA ASN A 113 2.09 16.53 15.05
C ASN A 113 1.97 15.38 16.07
N GLN A 114 1.18 14.35 15.79
CA GLN A 114 0.97 13.17 16.64
C GLN A 114 1.81 11.95 16.24
N THR A 115 2.45 11.96 15.07
CA THR A 115 3.43 10.94 14.64
C THR A 115 4.82 11.22 15.19
N ALA A 116 5.68 10.22 15.33
CA ALA A 116 7.10 10.43 15.66
C ALA A 116 7.83 11.23 14.55
N VAL A 117 7.49 10.95 13.30
CA VAL A 117 7.98 11.70 12.14
C VAL A 117 7.36 13.10 12.12
N LYS A 118 8.18 14.14 12.14
CA LYS A 118 7.76 15.55 12.08
C LYS A 118 8.08 16.21 10.75
N ARG A 119 9.14 15.76 10.07
CA ARG A 119 9.64 16.36 8.82
C ARG A 119 9.91 15.31 7.76
N LEU A 120 9.58 15.65 6.53
CA LEU A 120 9.84 14.84 5.34
C LEU A 120 10.73 15.61 4.37
N GLY A 121 11.64 14.91 3.72
CA GLY A 121 12.50 15.47 2.68
C GLY A 121 12.91 14.45 1.64
N ILE A 122 13.84 14.85 0.78
CA ILE A 122 14.49 13.97 -0.18
C ILE A 122 15.96 13.87 0.20
N GLY A 123 16.50 12.65 0.24
CA GLY A 123 17.85 12.40 0.74
C GLY A 123 18.29 10.95 0.55
N LEU A 124 19.33 10.54 1.26
CA LEU A 124 19.82 9.16 1.28
C LEU A 124 19.35 8.49 2.57
N PRO A 125 18.40 7.55 2.52
CA PRO A 125 17.96 6.84 3.71
C PRO A 125 19.01 5.83 4.16
N ASN A 126 19.05 5.58 5.47
CA ASN A 126 19.81 4.49 6.08
C ASN A 126 19.16 3.14 5.72
N GLY A 127 19.94 2.23 5.14
CA GLY A 127 19.49 0.92 4.67
C GLY A 127 19.45 0.85 3.15
N GLU A 128 20.14 -0.15 2.60
CA GLU A 128 20.17 -0.40 1.16
C GLU A 128 18.75 -0.63 0.64
N GLY A 129 18.34 0.13 -0.37
CA GLY A 129 17.04 -0.04 -0.99
C GLY A 129 15.81 0.43 -0.23
N ARG A 130 16.00 1.08 0.92
CA ARG A 130 14.92 1.74 1.63
C ARG A 130 14.31 2.84 0.77
N VAL A 131 12.98 2.85 0.64
CA VAL A 131 12.24 3.89 -0.12
C VAL A 131 12.14 5.16 0.70
N ILE A 132 11.67 5.04 1.94
CA ILE A 132 11.57 6.14 2.91
C ILE A 132 12.15 5.64 4.23
N GLY A 133 12.99 6.44 4.88
CA GLY A 133 13.64 6.06 6.13
C GLY A 133 14.37 7.23 6.79
N SER A 134 15.02 6.97 7.91
CA SER A 134 15.92 7.95 8.54
C SER A 134 17.06 8.29 7.58
N GLU A 135 17.44 9.56 7.51
CA GLU A 135 18.54 10.00 6.65
C GLU A 135 19.90 9.55 7.21
N ILE A 136 20.85 9.20 6.34
CA ILE A 136 22.22 8.87 6.74
C ILE A 136 22.85 10.09 7.42
N ASP A 137 23.56 9.86 8.52
CA ASP A 137 24.23 10.89 9.34
C ASP A 137 23.31 11.97 9.94
N GLU A 138 21.98 11.81 9.85
CA GLU A 138 21.02 12.68 10.51
C GLU A 138 20.80 12.24 11.96
N ALA A 139 20.98 13.19 12.89
CA ALA A 139 20.82 12.95 14.32
C ALA A 139 19.38 13.16 14.78
N ASP A 140 18.57 13.92 14.04
CA ASP A 140 17.15 14.12 14.35
C ASP A 140 16.31 12.92 13.88
N PRO A 141 15.87 12.04 14.79
CA PRO A 141 15.13 10.86 14.41
C PRO A 141 13.67 11.19 14.05
N SER A 142 13.24 12.45 14.16
CA SER A 142 11.93 12.90 13.68
C SER A 142 11.91 13.24 12.18
N ARG A 143 13.07 13.23 11.51
CA ARG A 143 13.20 13.43 10.07
C ARG A 143 13.19 12.09 9.33
N ARG A 144 12.42 12.01 8.25
CA ARG A 144 12.49 10.93 7.27
C ARG A 144 12.72 11.50 5.88
N VAL A 145 13.42 10.74 5.04
CA VAL A 145 13.68 11.12 3.66
C VAL A 145 13.20 10.06 2.69
N LEU A 146 12.54 10.50 1.62
CA LEU A 146 12.40 9.74 0.39
C LEU A 146 13.77 9.58 -0.24
N ASN A 147 14.09 8.36 -0.66
CA ASN A 147 15.32 8.06 -1.36
C ASN A 147 15.45 8.91 -2.62
N LEU A 148 16.59 9.61 -2.77
CA LEU A 148 16.90 10.46 -3.92
C LEU A 148 16.71 9.74 -5.26
N ARG A 149 16.87 8.40 -5.30
CA ARG A 149 16.56 7.55 -6.46
C ARG A 149 15.14 7.73 -6.98
N TYR A 150 14.19 8.01 -6.09
CA TYR A 150 12.75 8.10 -6.38
C TYR A 150 12.22 9.55 -6.37
N LYS A 151 13.10 10.55 -6.37
CA LYS A 151 12.69 11.97 -6.33
C LYS A 151 11.75 12.37 -7.48
N SER A 152 11.92 11.75 -8.64
CA SER A 152 11.16 12.05 -9.86
C SER A 152 9.93 11.15 -10.02
N GLU A 153 9.63 10.31 -9.02
CA GLU A 153 8.46 9.43 -9.07
C GLU A 153 7.17 10.23 -9.01
N HIS A 154 6.14 9.68 -9.64
CA HIS A 154 4.80 10.22 -9.54
C HIS A 154 4.32 10.13 -8.08
N PRO A 155 3.67 11.18 -7.51
CA PRO A 155 3.23 11.18 -6.12
C PRO A 155 2.42 9.95 -5.69
N ALA A 156 1.56 9.41 -6.57
CA ALA A 156 0.79 8.20 -6.29
C ALA A 156 1.63 6.92 -6.11
N ALA A 157 2.85 6.85 -6.64
CA ALA A 157 3.79 5.74 -6.37
C ALA A 157 4.51 5.89 -5.02
N ILE A 158 4.64 7.13 -4.55
CA ILE A 158 5.30 7.48 -3.27
C ILE A 158 4.32 7.32 -2.09
N ALA A 159 3.06 7.74 -2.26
CA ALA A 159 2.06 7.80 -1.18
C ALA A 159 1.94 6.50 -0.36
N PRO A 160 1.87 5.29 -0.95
CA PRO A 160 1.81 4.05 -0.18
C PRO A 160 3.00 3.85 0.77
N SER A 161 4.22 4.24 0.34
CA SER A 161 5.41 4.17 1.20
C SER A 161 5.35 5.16 2.37
N LEU A 162 4.67 6.30 2.22
CA LEU A 162 4.46 7.24 3.33
C LEU A 162 3.50 6.66 4.37
N ALA A 163 2.44 5.96 3.94
CA ALA A 163 1.53 5.27 4.85
C ALA A 163 2.27 4.24 5.74
N HIS A 164 3.31 3.58 5.21
CA HIS A 164 4.20 2.72 5.98
C HIS A 164 5.16 3.54 6.87
N ALA A 165 5.93 4.45 6.29
CA ALA A 165 7.03 5.13 6.97
C ALA A 165 6.59 6.07 8.10
N LEU A 166 5.39 6.64 8.03
CA LEU A 166 4.84 7.50 9.10
C LEU A 166 4.38 6.71 10.33
N CYS A 167 4.15 5.41 10.17
CA CYS A 167 3.66 4.51 11.22
C CYS A 167 4.77 3.76 11.95
N HIS A 168 5.97 3.75 11.38
CA HIS A 168 7.08 2.96 11.87
C HIS A 168 7.66 3.56 13.16
N HIS A 169 7.89 2.73 14.18
CA HIS A 169 8.63 3.16 15.36
C HIS A 169 10.10 3.44 15.04
N GLU A 170 10.74 4.21 15.92
CA GLU A 170 12.20 4.26 16.00
C GLU A 170 12.72 2.95 16.61
N GLY A 171 13.70 2.33 15.96
CA GLY A 171 14.34 1.11 16.48
C GLY A 171 14.16 -0.10 15.58
N LEU A 172 14.22 -1.29 16.19
CA LEU A 172 14.03 -2.55 15.50
C LEU A 172 12.53 -2.84 15.35
N ALA A 173 12.13 -3.27 14.15
CA ALA A 173 10.76 -3.67 13.86
C ALA A 173 10.58 -5.19 13.97
N SER A 174 9.46 -5.59 14.57
CA SER A 174 8.99 -6.98 14.57
C SER A 174 8.44 -7.36 13.19
N ASN A 175 8.37 -8.66 12.89
CA ASN A 175 7.79 -9.11 11.62
C ASN A 175 6.28 -8.80 11.56
N ALA A 176 5.59 -8.87 12.71
CA ALA A 176 4.18 -8.52 12.82
C ALA A 176 3.93 -7.03 12.53
N GLU A 177 4.81 -6.14 12.99
CA GLU A 177 4.77 -4.71 12.65
C GLU A 177 4.92 -4.52 11.14
N GLU A 178 6.00 -5.04 10.54
CA GLU A 178 6.25 -4.89 9.10
C GLU A 178 5.14 -5.49 8.24
N ALA A 179 4.63 -6.68 8.59
CA ALA A 179 3.49 -7.27 7.88
C ALA A 179 2.24 -6.38 7.95
N THR A 180 1.95 -5.81 9.13
CA THR A 180 0.83 -4.89 9.33
C THR A 180 1.00 -3.62 8.50
N LEU A 181 2.18 -2.99 8.55
CA LEU A 181 2.45 -1.75 7.83
C LEU A 181 2.51 -1.96 6.31
N HIS A 182 3.06 -3.08 5.84
CA HIS A 182 2.97 -3.47 4.43
C HIS A 182 1.54 -3.79 4.00
N GLY A 183 0.69 -4.29 4.90
CA GLY A 183 -0.75 -4.43 4.67
C GLY A 183 -1.43 -3.08 4.45
N LEU A 184 -1.14 -2.09 5.30
CA LEU A 184 -1.66 -0.72 5.16
C LEU A 184 -1.17 -0.05 3.87
N LEU A 185 0.12 -0.15 3.56
CA LEU A 185 0.70 0.31 2.29
C LEU A 185 0.00 -0.33 1.09
N SER A 186 -0.17 -1.65 1.11
CA SER A 186 -0.81 -2.39 0.03
C SER A 186 -2.26 -1.94 -0.18
N ALA A 187 -2.99 -1.73 0.92
CA ALA A 187 -4.36 -1.24 0.89
C ALA A 187 -4.46 0.18 0.34
N ALA A 188 -3.55 1.09 0.72
CA ALA A 188 -3.47 2.44 0.17
C ALA A 188 -3.19 2.43 -1.35
N HIS A 189 -2.26 1.58 -1.81
CA HIS A 189 -1.99 1.43 -3.24
C HIS A 189 -3.18 0.85 -4.02
N ILE A 190 -3.85 -0.17 -3.45
CA ILE A 190 -5.05 -0.77 -4.04
C ILE A 190 -6.20 0.24 -4.13
N TRP A 191 -6.39 1.05 -3.08
CA TRP A 191 -7.38 2.13 -3.10
C TRP A 191 -7.10 3.15 -4.20
N LEU A 192 -5.84 3.59 -4.36
CA LEU A 192 -5.45 4.49 -5.45
C LEU A 192 -5.74 3.89 -6.83
N LEU A 193 -5.41 2.61 -7.04
CA LEU A 193 -5.67 1.91 -8.31
C LEU A 193 -7.15 1.71 -8.61
N ALA A 194 -7.96 1.46 -7.58
CA ALA A 194 -9.40 1.28 -7.72
C ALA A 194 -10.08 2.55 -8.23
N HIS A 195 -9.63 3.73 -7.77
CA HIS A 195 -10.19 5.02 -8.16
C HIS A 195 -9.50 5.58 -9.42
N ASN A 196 -8.24 5.23 -9.66
CA ASN A 196 -7.41 5.77 -10.73
C ASN A 196 -6.69 4.66 -11.50
N ALA A 197 -7.42 3.87 -12.26
CA ALA A 197 -6.86 2.71 -12.96
C ALA A 197 -5.76 3.05 -14.00
N SER A 198 -5.69 4.31 -14.47
CA SER A 198 -4.61 4.79 -15.33
C SER A 198 -3.24 4.72 -14.66
N LEU A 199 -3.18 4.71 -13.32
CA LEU A 199 -1.93 4.54 -12.58
C LEU A 199 -1.26 3.18 -12.91
N ALA A 200 -2.03 2.15 -13.29
CA ALA A 200 -1.49 0.85 -13.72
C ALA A 200 -0.78 0.90 -15.10
N THR A 201 -0.62 2.07 -15.70
CA THR A 201 0.27 2.27 -16.86
C THR A 201 1.69 2.64 -16.44
N MET A 202 1.91 2.96 -15.17
CA MET A 202 3.22 3.28 -14.63
C MET A 202 4.06 2.01 -14.53
N THR A 203 5.23 2.00 -15.18
CA THR A 203 6.18 0.87 -15.15
C THR A 203 7.48 1.23 -14.42
N THR A 204 7.44 2.30 -13.62
CA THR A 204 8.58 2.77 -12.84
C THR A 204 8.92 1.77 -11.74
N GLU A 205 10.17 1.80 -11.30
CA GLU A 205 10.67 0.91 -10.26
C GLU A 205 9.83 1.00 -8.98
N LEU A 206 9.53 2.20 -8.49
CA LEU A 206 8.78 2.34 -7.25
C LEU A 206 7.36 1.82 -7.38
N PHE A 207 6.66 2.14 -8.48
CA PHE A 207 5.32 1.63 -8.73
C PHE A 207 5.30 0.10 -8.73
N ARG A 208 6.25 -0.54 -9.43
CA ARG A 208 6.36 -2.00 -9.51
C ARG A 208 6.64 -2.65 -8.14
N ARG A 209 7.37 -1.97 -7.25
CA ARG A 209 7.55 -2.40 -5.86
C ARG A 209 6.21 -2.39 -5.10
N GLN A 210 5.41 -1.33 -5.22
CA GLN A 210 4.09 -1.27 -4.59
C GLN A 210 3.14 -2.34 -5.14
N ALA A 211 3.09 -2.50 -6.45
CA ALA A 211 2.29 -3.53 -7.10
C ALA A 211 2.66 -4.94 -6.63
N SER A 212 3.94 -5.20 -6.36
CA SER A 212 4.42 -6.49 -5.82
C SER A 212 3.96 -6.78 -4.38
N LEU A 213 3.78 -5.74 -3.57
CA LEU A 213 3.17 -5.87 -2.25
C LEU A 213 1.64 -6.01 -2.36
N SER A 214 1.02 -5.21 -3.22
CA SER A 214 -0.44 -5.26 -3.44
C SER A 214 -0.93 -6.58 -4.00
N ILE A 215 -0.25 -7.21 -4.96
CA ILE A 215 -0.62 -8.55 -5.44
C ILE A 215 -0.65 -9.56 -4.31
N THR A 216 0.26 -9.42 -3.34
CA THR A 216 0.33 -10.32 -2.19
C THR A 216 -0.94 -10.22 -1.35
N LEU A 217 -1.35 -9.00 -1.01
CA LEU A 217 -2.58 -8.78 -0.23
C LEU A 217 -3.86 -9.12 -1.02
N LEU A 218 -3.91 -8.85 -2.33
CA LEU A 218 -5.05 -9.22 -3.19
C LEU A 218 -5.26 -10.74 -3.25
N ASN A 219 -4.17 -11.50 -3.18
CA ASN A 219 -4.19 -12.96 -3.29
C ASN A 219 -4.20 -13.72 -1.97
N ALA A 220 -3.89 -13.05 -0.85
CA ALA A 220 -3.97 -13.65 0.46
C ALA A 220 -5.45 -13.88 0.87
N ARG A 221 -5.96 -15.09 0.63
CA ARG A 221 -7.34 -15.52 0.93
C ARG A 221 -7.45 -17.04 0.97
N SER A 222 -8.51 -17.56 1.57
CA SER A 222 -8.84 -18.99 1.47
C SER A 222 -9.31 -19.35 0.06
N ALA A 223 -9.02 -20.57 -0.40
CA ALA A 223 -9.47 -21.04 -1.71
C ALA A 223 -11.00 -20.92 -1.88
N GLY A 224 -11.44 -20.35 -3.01
CA GLY A 224 -12.87 -20.12 -3.29
C GLY A 224 -13.53 -19.01 -2.48
N SER A 225 -12.80 -18.34 -1.58
CA SER A 225 -13.28 -17.18 -0.84
C SER A 225 -12.96 -15.90 -1.60
N TRP A 226 -13.86 -14.92 -1.55
CA TRP A 226 -13.58 -13.55 -1.97
C TRP A 226 -13.04 -12.70 -0.82
N LEU A 227 -13.11 -13.15 0.43
CA LEU A 227 -12.64 -12.38 1.58
C LEU A 227 -11.10 -12.38 1.63
N ALA A 228 -10.51 -11.20 1.54
CA ALA A 228 -9.08 -11.01 1.75
C ALA A 228 -8.71 -11.27 3.21
N SER A 229 -7.48 -11.69 3.43
CA SER A 229 -6.91 -12.03 4.72
C SER A 229 -5.44 -11.62 4.75
N ILE A 230 -4.95 -11.07 5.86
CA ILE A 230 -3.51 -10.85 5.99
C ILE A 230 -2.76 -12.14 6.36
N ARG A 231 -3.45 -13.05 7.07
CA ARG A 231 -2.97 -14.35 7.54
C ARG A 231 -3.90 -15.48 7.07
N CYS A 232 -3.46 -16.25 6.09
CA CYS A 232 -4.13 -17.41 5.53
C CYS A 232 -3.09 -18.52 5.24
N PRO A 233 -2.65 -19.28 6.24
CA PRO A 233 -1.56 -20.27 6.07
C PRO A 233 -1.86 -21.36 5.04
N ASN A 234 -3.15 -21.64 4.79
CA ASN A 234 -3.63 -22.60 3.80
C ASN A 234 -4.12 -21.92 2.51
N GLY A 235 -3.70 -20.68 2.26
CA GLY A 235 -4.03 -19.93 1.05
C GLY A 235 -3.38 -20.54 -0.20
N PRO A 236 -3.88 -20.22 -1.40
CA PRO A 236 -3.35 -20.73 -2.66
C PRO A 236 -1.97 -20.15 -3.04
N GLY A 237 -1.41 -19.25 -2.22
CA GLY A 237 -0.21 -18.49 -2.52
C GLY A 237 -0.52 -17.06 -2.96
N THR A 238 0.45 -16.16 -2.76
CA THR A 238 0.27 -14.72 -2.91
C THR A 238 0.77 -14.14 -4.23
N ILE A 239 1.69 -14.83 -4.92
CA ILE A 239 2.30 -14.39 -6.18
C ILE A 239 2.19 -15.47 -7.27
N PRO A 240 0.99 -15.70 -7.85
CA PRO A 240 0.75 -16.78 -8.81
C PRO A 240 1.70 -16.72 -10.02
N GLY A 241 2.41 -17.82 -10.27
CA GLY A 241 3.41 -17.92 -11.36
C GLY A 241 4.75 -17.23 -11.07
N GLY A 242 4.88 -16.56 -9.93
CA GLY A 242 6.11 -15.90 -9.52
C GLY A 242 7.19 -16.86 -9.01
N ASN A 243 8.34 -16.28 -8.64
CA ASN A 243 9.51 -17.02 -8.17
C ASN A 243 9.16 -17.97 -7.01
N PRO A 244 9.36 -19.30 -7.17
CA PRO A 244 9.04 -20.28 -6.13
C PRO A 244 9.72 -20.03 -4.78
N ALA A 245 10.91 -19.42 -4.78
CA ALA A 245 11.65 -19.11 -3.55
C ALA A 245 11.02 -17.99 -2.72
N LEU A 246 10.12 -17.20 -3.30
CA LEU A 246 9.44 -16.08 -2.65
C LEU A 246 7.96 -16.38 -2.37
N GLN A 247 7.49 -17.58 -2.70
CA GLN A 247 6.10 -17.97 -2.46
C GLN A 247 5.81 -18.02 -0.97
N CYS A 248 4.82 -17.25 -0.55
CA CYS A 248 4.24 -17.30 0.79
C CYS A 248 2.73 -17.55 0.67
N PRO A 249 2.11 -18.23 1.65
CA PRO A 249 0.66 -18.46 1.62
C PRO A 249 -0.15 -17.18 1.86
N ASP A 250 0.45 -16.19 2.51
CA ASP A 250 -0.16 -14.92 2.90
C ASP A 250 0.90 -13.81 3.13
N LEU A 251 0.46 -12.62 3.51
CA LEU A 251 1.35 -11.48 3.81
C LEU A 251 2.07 -11.65 5.16
N TRP A 252 1.40 -12.27 6.15
CA TRP A 252 1.92 -12.48 7.51
C TRP A 252 3.15 -13.41 7.56
N SER A 253 3.24 -14.32 6.61
CA SER A 253 4.32 -15.31 6.49
C SER A 253 5.56 -14.78 5.76
N ILE A 254 5.51 -13.57 5.20
CA ILE A 254 6.67 -12.95 4.55
C ILE A 254 7.67 -12.52 5.64
N PRO A 255 8.95 -12.93 5.54
CA PRO A 255 9.98 -12.54 6.51
C PRO A 255 10.53 -11.15 6.17
N PHE A 256 9.80 -10.10 6.52
CA PHE A 256 10.22 -8.70 6.29
C PHE A 256 11.42 -8.29 7.14
N THR A 257 11.58 -8.90 8.32
CA THR A 257 12.67 -8.65 9.26
C THR A 257 13.13 -9.97 9.88
N ALA A 258 14.42 -10.02 10.24
CA ALA A 258 15.01 -11.13 10.99
C ALA A 258 15.09 -10.85 12.50
N THR A 259 14.54 -9.72 12.96
CA THR A 259 14.62 -9.30 14.35
C THR A 259 13.67 -10.15 15.20
N PRO A 260 14.15 -10.75 16.32
CA PRO A 260 13.28 -11.38 17.30
C PRO A 260 12.29 -10.41 17.94
N ASP A 261 11.04 -10.84 18.13
CA ASP A 261 9.99 -10.00 18.75
C ASP A 261 10.35 -9.52 20.17
N GLU A 262 11.17 -10.26 20.90
CA GLU A 262 11.62 -9.91 22.26
C GLU A 262 12.54 -8.67 22.31
N ASP A 263 13.13 -8.30 21.17
CA ASP A 263 13.99 -7.13 21.02
C ASP A 263 13.22 -5.88 20.52
N CYS A 264 11.91 -6.01 20.25
CA CYS A 264 11.09 -4.98 19.62
C CYS A 264 10.10 -4.32 20.60
N ASP A 265 9.77 -3.05 20.34
CA ASP A 265 8.56 -2.45 20.90
C ASP A 265 7.36 -2.96 20.12
N LEU A 266 6.50 -3.74 20.80
CA LEU A 266 5.33 -4.34 20.18
C LEU A 266 4.07 -3.50 20.36
N SER A 267 4.14 -2.30 20.96
CA SER A 267 2.97 -1.43 21.08
C SER A 267 2.52 -0.91 19.72
N ILE A 268 1.21 -0.72 19.49
CA ILE A 268 0.71 -0.14 18.24
C ILE A 268 0.37 1.34 18.47
N PRO A 269 0.91 2.28 17.66
CA PRO A 269 0.57 3.69 17.77
C PRO A 269 -0.92 3.92 17.52
N LEU A 270 -1.52 4.85 18.26
CA LEU A 270 -2.94 5.20 18.07
C LEU A 270 -3.30 5.53 16.59
N PRO A 271 -2.48 6.27 15.83
CA PRO A 271 -2.77 6.51 14.40
C PRO A 271 -2.84 5.22 13.56
N VAL A 272 -2.03 4.22 13.89
CA VAL A 272 -2.06 2.91 13.23
C VAL A 272 -3.34 2.17 13.60
N GLN A 273 -3.73 2.14 14.88
CA GLN A 273 -4.99 1.55 15.31
C GLN A 273 -6.20 2.20 14.62
N GLN A 274 -6.18 3.52 14.45
CA GLN A 274 -7.22 4.25 13.73
C GLN A 274 -7.25 3.89 12.24
N ALA A 275 -6.11 3.81 11.57
CA ALA A 275 -6.03 3.39 10.17
C ALA A 275 -6.52 1.94 9.98
N LEU A 276 -6.15 1.03 10.88
CA LEU A 276 -6.63 -0.36 10.87
C LEU A 276 -8.14 -0.45 11.09
N SER A 277 -8.70 0.39 11.97
CA SER A 277 -10.16 0.51 12.14
C SER A 277 -10.86 0.96 10.86
N CYS A 278 -10.27 1.86 10.07
CA CYS A 278 -10.83 2.28 8.78
C CYS A 278 -10.83 1.15 7.73
N LEU A 279 -9.88 0.23 7.81
CA LEU A 279 -9.79 -0.95 6.94
C LEU A 279 -10.69 -2.11 7.38
N ALA A 280 -11.27 -2.04 8.57
CA ALA A 280 -12.08 -3.09 9.16
C ALA A 280 -13.57 -2.96 8.78
N ALA A 281 -14.31 -4.05 8.99
CA ALA A 281 -15.77 -4.03 8.97
C ALA A 281 -16.31 -3.05 10.02
N GLU A 282 -17.45 -2.41 9.74
CA GLU A 282 -18.11 -1.50 10.70
C GLU A 282 -18.47 -2.18 12.03
N THR A 283 -18.64 -3.50 12.01
CA THR A 283 -18.95 -4.34 13.18
C THR A 283 -17.73 -4.83 13.93
N ALA A 284 -16.51 -4.47 13.50
CA ALA A 284 -15.28 -4.92 14.12
C ALA A 284 -15.19 -4.46 15.58
N GLY A 285 -14.70 -5.34 16.45
CA GLY A 285 -14.28 -4.96 17.79
C GLY A 285 -13.05 -4.06 17.77
N ALA A 286 -12.62 -3.57 18.95
CA ALA A 286 -11.42 -2.76 19.08
C ALA A 286 -10.18 -3.45 18.49
N VAL A 287 -9.31 -2.67 17.85
CA VAL A 287 -8.02 -3.13 17.36
C VAL A 287 -7.17 -3.57 18.55
N PRO A 288 -6.50 -4.74 18.49
CA PRO A 288 -5.48 -5.10 19.47
C PRO A 288 -4.42 -4.00 19.59
N ASP A 289 -3.90 -3.80 20.79
CA ASP A 289 -2.94 -2.74 21.10
C ASP A 289 -1.49 -3.16 20.87
N ARG A 290 -1.26 -4.39 20.37
CA ARG A 290 0.07 -4.98 20.18
C ARG A 290 0.26 -5.66 18.82
N TYR A 291 1.43 -5.47 18.23
CA TYR A 291 1.92 -6.25 17.09
C TYR A 291 2.18 -7.69 17.53
N CYS A 292 1.26 -8.57 17.18
CA CYS A 292 1.30 -9.99 17.51
C CYS A 292 0.33 -10.79 16.63
N ASP A 293 0.32 -12.10 16.76
CA ASP A 293 -0.58 -12.99 16.03
C ASP A 293 -2.08 -12.67 16.23
N GLN A 294 -2.46 -12.17 17.42
CA GLN A 294 -3.85 -11.74 17.68
C GLN A 294 -4.26 -10.55 16.80
N LEU A 295 -3.34 -9.63 16.52
CA LEU A 295 -3.56 -8.55 15.56
C LEU A 295 -3.73 -9.11 14.16
N GLY A 296 -2.90 -10.07 13.75
CA GLY A 296 -3.02 -10.73 12.44
C GLY A 296 -4.38 -11.41 12.27
N GLU A 297 -4.85 -12.11 13.29
CA GLU A 297 -6.18 -12.74 13.31
C GLU A 297 -7.32 -11.72 13.25
N TRP A 298 -7.25 -10.65 14.07
CA TRP A 298 -8.22 -9.57 14.04
C TRP A 298 -8.27 -8.92 12.66
N PHE A 299 -7.10 -8.66 12.06
CA PHE A 299 -7.04 -7.99 10.76
C PHE A 299 -7.59 -8.89 9.65
N THR A 300 -7.28 -10.19 9.67
CA THR A 300 -7.86 -11.19 8.77
C THR A 300 -9.39 -11.24 8.83
N GLN A 301 -9.98 -11.17 10.02
CA GLN A 301 -11.43 -11.26 10.19
C GLN A 301 -12.17 -10.04 9.65
N ASN A 302 -11.51 -8.87 9.64
CA ASN A 302 -12.19 -7.60 9.41
C ASN A 302 -11.81 -6.93 8.08
N LEU A 303 -10.65 -7.24 7.49
CA LEU A 303 -10.12 -6.56 6.30
C LEU A 303 -11.02 -6.71 5.05
N GLY A 304 -11.42 -7.95 4.72
CA GLY A 304 -12.13 -8.23 3.46
C GLY A 304 -13.54 -7.63 3.35
N GLN A 305 -14.05 -7.08 4.46
CA GLN A 305 -15.37 -6.45 4.58
C GLN A 305 -15.28 -4.94 4.85
N GLY A 306 -14.08 -4.38 4.94
CA GLY A 306 -13.88 -2.96 5.19
C GLY A 306 -14.24 -2.09 3.99
N ARG A 307 -14.68 -0.86 4.28
CA ARG A 307 -15.10 0.13 3.28
C ARG A 307 -14.06 0.35 2.17
N PHE A 308 -12.78 0.47 2.54
CA PHE A 308 -11.71 0.78 1.59
C PHE A 308 -11.08 -0.45 0.94
N PHE A 309 -11.47 -1.65 1.36
CA PHE A 309 -10.88 -2.91 0.89
C PHE A 309 -11.92 -4.02 0.62
N GLY A 310 -13.17 -3.61 0.35
CA GLY A 310 -14.27 -4.49 -0.03
C GLY A 310 -14.06 -5.17 -1.38
N ALA A 311 -15.08 -5.90 -1.85
CA ALA A 311 -14.96 -6.67 -3.09
C ALA A 311 -14.72 -5.76 -4.32
N VAL A 312 -15.52 -4.69 -4.47
CA VAL A 312 -15.44 -3.81 -5.65
C VAL A 312 -14.07 -3.13 -5.82
N PRO A 313 -13.51 -2.42 -4.81
CA PRO A 313 -12.20 -1.79 -4.96
C PRO A 313 -11.09 -2.80 -5.28
N ARG A 314 -11.14 -3.99 -4.66
CA ARG A 314 -10.16 -5.05 -4.93
C ARG A 314 -10.29 -5.62 -6.34
N ALA A 315 -11.51 -5.82 -6.84
CA ALA A 315 -11.73 -6.28 -8.20
C ALA A 315 -11.26 -5.24 -9.22
N GLN A 316 -11.52 -3.95 -8.98
CA GLN A 316 -11.03 -2.85 -9.82
C GLN A 316 -9.50 -2.80 -9.87
N ALA A 317 -8.84 -2.80 -8.71
CA ALA A 317 -7.38 -2.79 -8.64
C ALA A 317 -6.76 -4.07 -9.24
N GLY A 318 -7.36 -5.23 -8.98
CA GLY A 318 -6.94 -6.51 -9.57
C GLY A 318 -7.06 -6.50 -11.10
N GLN A 319 -8.13 -5.92 -11.64
CA GLN A 319 -8.28 -5.72 -13.08
C GLN A 319 -7.22 -4.75 -13.63
N ALA A 320 -6.97 -3.62 -12.96
CA ALA A 320 -5.97 -2.65 -13.36
C ALA A 320 -4.55 -3.27 -13.42
N LEU A 321 -4.22 -4.14 -12.47
CA LEU A 321 -2.97 -4.87 -12.41
C LEU A 321 -2.91 -6.11 -13.32
N GLY A 322 -3.95 -6.36 -14.11
CA GLY A 322 -4.00 -7.51 -15.03
C GLY A 322 -4.08 -8.87 -14.34
N LEU A 323 -4.62 -8.92 -13.11
CA LEU A 323 -4.80 -10.12 -12.29
C LEU A 323 -6.18 -10.76 -12.46
N LEU A 324 -7.14 -10.04 -13.06
CA LEU A 324 -8.52 -10.46 -13.24
C LEU A 324 -8.99 -10.11 -14.66
N ASN A 325 -9.66 -11.05 -15.35
CA ASN A 325 -10.39 -10.77 -16.57
C ASN A 325 -11.90 -10.87 -16.30
N ARG A 326 -12.67 -9.84 -16.65
CA ARG A 326 -14.15 -9.88 -16.52
C ARG A 326 -14.80 -11.00 -17.33
N GLY A 327 -14.17 -11.39 -18.44
CA GLY A 327 -14.66 -12.46 -19.33
C GLY A 327 -14.61 -13.86 -18.72
N ASP A 328 -13.91 -14.05 -17.61
CA ASP A 328 -13.81 -15.35 -16.91
C ASP A 328 -15.00 -15.61 -15.98
N THR A 329 -15.95 -14.67 -15.88
CA THR A 329 -17.17 -14.83 -15.10
C THR A 329 -18.15 -15.72 -15.88
N PRO A 330 -18.46 -16.95 -15.42
CA PRO A 330 -19.48 -17.76 -16.09
C PRO A 330 -20.82 -17.01 -16.06
N PRO A 331 -21.60 -17.04 -17.16
CA PRO A 331 -22.86 -16.30 -17.24
C PRO A 331 -23.74 -16.66 -16.05
N SER A 332 -24.32 -15.64 -15.40
CA SER A 332 -25.24 -15.84 -14.30
C SER A 332 -26.33 -16.78 -14.77
N THR A 333 -26.44 -17.96 -14.16
CA THR A 333 -27.58 -18.84 -14.38
C THR A 333 -28.77 -18.19 -13.69
N THR A 334 -29.41 -17.24 -14.37
CA THR A 334 -30.72 -16.77 -13.99
C THR A 334 -31.67 -17.96 -14.15
N THR A 335 -31.96 -18.64 -13.05
CA THR A 335 -33.09 -19.55 -12.96
C THR A 335 -34.34 -18.73 -13.25
N GLN A 336 -34.83 -18.82 -14.49
CA GLN A 336 -36.19 -18.42 -14.82
C GLN A 336 -37.13 -19.36 -14.07
N GLY A 337 -37.71 -18.85 -12.98
CA GLY A 337 -38.91 -19.39 -12.35
C GLY A 337 -40.13 -18.67 -12.87
#